data_AF-A0A1C5QU44-F1
#
_entry.id   AF-A0A1C5QU44-F1
#
_cell.length_a   1.000
_cell.length_b   1.000
_cell.length_c   1.000
_cell.angle_alpha   90.00
_cell.angle_beta   90.00
_cell.angle_gamma   90.00
#
_symmetry.space_group_name_H-M   'P 1'
#
loop_
_entity.id
_entity.type
_entity.pdbx_description
1 polymer ?
#
loop_
_entity_poly.entity_id
_entity_poly.type
_entity_poly.pdbx_seq_one_letter_code
_entity_poly.pdbx_strand_id
1 'polypeptide(L)'
;MDFNALGDTYIIIIAPFDLFGEGRYQYTFEMRCKENPEISLEDGAVRIFLNTRSQNPQDVSPELVELLSFIEHTNQTPADGTAQRSGNFSGRYHRSSPVKKSG
;
A
#
# COMPACT_ATOMS: atom_id res chain seq x y z
N MET A 1 21.69 -30.17 -8.57
CA MET A 1 20.27 -29.87 -8.36
C MET A 1 20.05 -28.52 -8.99
N ASP A 2 19.17 -28.45 -9.98
CA ASP A 2 18.84 -27.17 -10.62
C ASP A 2 17.76 -26.51 -9.78
N PHE A 3 18.16 -25.60 -8.87
CA PHE A 3 17.22 -24.90 -7.99
C PHE A 3 16.31 -23.94 -8.78
N ASN A 4 16.67 -23.61 -10.02
CA ASN A 4 15.85 -22.83 -10.96
C ASN A 4 14.62 -23.60 -11.48
N ALA A 5 14.52 -24.90 -11.21
CA ALA A 5 13.38 -25.72 -11.63
C ALA A 5 12.13 -25.55 -10.74
N LEU A 6 12.24 -24.82 -9.63
CA LEU A 6 11.10 -24.37 -8.83
C LEU A 6 10.55 -23.10 -9.49
N GLY A 7 9.30 -23.14 -9.95
CA GLY A 7 8.68 -22.00 -10.64
C GLY A 7 8.58 -20.76 -9.74
N ASP A 8 8.61 -19.58 -10.36
CA ASP A 8 8.48 -18.30 -9.68
C ASP A 8 7.27 -18.31 -8.73
N THR A 9 7.54 -18.14 -7.44
CA THR A 9 6.53 -18.25 -6.38
C THR A 9 6.50 -16.95 -5.60
N TYR A 10 5.35 -16.27 -5.63
CA TYR A 10 5.12 -15.03 -4.90
C TYR A 10 4.17 -15.25 -3.73
N ILE A 11 4.63 -14.91 -2.53
CA ILE A 11 3.79 -14.86 -1.33
C ILE A 11 3.60 -13.40 -0.96
N ILE A 12 2.36 -12.91 -1.05
CA ILE A 12 2.00 -11.54 -0.68
C ILE A 12 1.27 -11.56 0.66
N ILE A 13 1.81 -10.82 1.63
CA ILE A 13 1.23 -10.65 2.96
C ILE A 13 0.84 -9.19 3.11
N ILE A 14 -0.42 -8.93 3.42
CA ILE A 14 -0.95 -7.57 3.64
C ILE A 14 -1.23 -7.41 5.12
N ALA A 15 -0.64 -6.40 5.74
CA ALA A 15 -0.75 -6.14 7.17
C ALA A 15 -1.22 -4.71 7.45
N PRO A 16 -2.06 -4.50 8.48
CA PRO A 16 -2.50 -3.17 8.91
C PRO A 16 -1.47 -2.46 9.80
N PHE A 17 -0.20 -2.88 9.76
CA PHE A 17 0.88 -2.30 10.53
C PHE A 17 2.22 -2.60 9.87
N ASP A 18 3.23 -1.83 10.25
CA ASP A 18 4.59 -2.03 9.78
C ASP A 18 5.24 -3.22 10.48
N LEU A 19 5.51 -4.28 9.73
CA LEU A 19 6.14 -5.50 10.23
C LEU A 19 7.63 -5.34 10.54
N PHE A 20 8.30 -4.36 9.93
CA PHE A 20 9.76 -4.21 10.00
C PHE A 20 10.21 -2.87 10.59
N GLY A 21 9.30 -1.91 10.74
CA GLY A 21 9.55 -0.64 11.42
C GLY A 21 10.26 0.42 10.58
N GLU A 22 10.33 0.24 9.27
CA GLU A 22 11.04 1.16 8.34
C GLU A 22 10.09 2.15 7.62
N GLY A 23 8.79 2.12 7.93
CA GLY A 23 7.79 3.02 7.37
C GLY A 23 7.60 2.86 5.86
N ARG A 24 7.73 1.65 5.30
CA ARG A 24 7.56 1.39 3.86
C ARG A 24 6.20 0.79 3.55
N TYR A 25 5.68 1.11 2.37
CA TYR A 25 4.47 0.47 1.82
C TYR A 25 4.73 -0.98 1.42
N GLN A 26 5.94 -1.28 0.95
CA GLN A 26 6.31 -2.58 0.43
C GLN A 26 7.70 -2.99 0.92
N TYR A 27 7.82 -4.26 1.30
CA TYR A 27 9.09 -4.94 1.52
C TYR A 27 9.14 -6.17 0.65
N THR A 28 10.18 -6.30 -0.17
CA THR A 28 10.41 -7.48 -1.01
C THR A 28 11.61 -8.23 -0.48
N PHE A 29 11.43 -9.53 -0.23
CA PHE A 29 12.47 -10.43 0.24
C PHE A 29 12.66 -11.57 -0.75
N GLU A 30 13.92 -11.90 -0.95
CA GLU A 30 14.40 -13.05 -1.73
C GLU A 30 15.34 -13.87 -0.84
N MET A 31 15.56 -15.14 -1.21
CA MET A 31 16.45 -16.03 -0.48
C MET A 31 17.92 -15.66 -0.75
N ARG A 32 18.55 -14.96 0.21
CA ARG A 32 19.98 -14.63 0.19
C ARG A 32 20.78 -15.49 1.17
N CYS A 33 22.02 -15.79 0.81
CA CYS A 33 22.96 -16.46 1.70
C CYS A 33 23.27 -15.58 2.91
N LYS A 34 23.28 -16.18 4.11
CA LYS A 34 23.48 -15.45 5.36
C LYS A 34 24.95 -15.07 5.56
N GLU A 35 25.87 -15.94 5.17
CA GLU A 35 27.32 -15.76 5.32
C GLU A 35 27.88 -14.78 4.28
N ASN A 36 27.27 -14.74 3.09
CA ASN A 36 27.63 -13.81 2.02
C ASN A 36 26.36 -13.28 1.33
N PRO A 37 25.84 -12.10 1.75
CA PRO A 37 24.60 -11.51 1.23
C PRO A 37 24.60 -11.20 -0.28
N GLU A 38 25.77 -11.16 -0.91
CA GLU A 38 25.90 -10.97 -2.37
C GLU A 38 25.49 -12.21 -3.17
N ILE A 39 25.32 -13.37 -2.51
CA ILE A 39 24.92 -14.63 -3.15
C ILE A 39 23.42 -14.85 -2.93
N SER A 40 22.68 -14.98 -4.03
CA SER A 40 21.27 -15.38 -4.06
C SER A 40 21.13 -16.88 -4.33
N LEU A 41 20.09 -17.52 -3.77
CA LEU A 41 19.76 -18.92 -4.07
C LEU A 41 19.07 -19.09 -5.44
N GLU A 42 18.57 -18.00 -6.02
CA GLU A 42 17.88 -17.95 -7.34
C GLU A 42 16.75 -18.98 -7.51
N ASP A 43 16.04 -19.33 -6.42
CA ASP A 43 14.98 -20.35 -6.40
C ASP A 43 13.59 -19.83 -6.82
N GLY A 44 13.51 -18.62 -7.39
CA GLY A 44 12.27 -17.96 -7.81
C GLY A 44 11.32 -17.57 -6.66
N ALA A 45 11.68 -17.80 -5.39
CA ALA A 45 10.82 -17.54 -4.25
C ALA A 45 10.91 -16.08 -3.79
N VAL A 46 9.81 -15.33 -3.94
CA VAL A 46 9.70 -13.92 -3.55
C VAL A 46 8.62 -13.74 -2.49
N ARG A 47 8.95 -13.06 -1.40
CA ARG A 47 8.01 -12.70 -0.33
C ARG A 47 7.82 -11.18 -0.32
N ILE A 48 6.58 -10.74 -0.51
CA ILE A 48 6.21 -9.33 -0.52
C ILE A 48 5.34 -9.05 0.69
N PHE A 49 5.75 -8.09 1.51
CA PHE A 49 4.95 -7.59 2.64
C PHE A 49 4.45 -6.19 2.30
N LEU A 50 3.13 -6.00 2.40
CA LEU A 50 2.46 -4.74 2.14
C LEU A 50 1.89 -4.17 3.43
N ASN A 51 2.19 -2.92 3.73
CA ASN A 51 1.71 -2.19 4.90
C ASN A 51 0.64 -1.17 4.47
N THR A 52 -0.60 -1.36 4.92
CA THR A 52 -1.72 -0.49 4.53
C THR A 52 -1.68 0.91 5.15
N ARG A 53 -0.85 1.12 6.19
CA ARG A 53 -0.80 2.37 6.98
C ARG A 53 0.50 3.15 6.82
N SER A 54 1.29 2.84 5.80
CA SER A 54 2.54 3.54 5.55
C SER A 54 2.32 5.01 5.13
N GLN A 55 3.29 5.89 5.41
CA GLN A 55 3.17 7.34 5.21
C GLN A 55 4.06 7.87 4.07
N ASN A 56 4.72 6.98 3.32
CA ASN A 56 5.66 7.31 2.24
C ASN A 56 5.14 6.89 0.85
N PRO A 57 4.10 7.54 0.30
CA PRO A 57 3.46 7.10 -0.95
C PRO A 57 4.31 7.34 -2.21
N GLN A 58 5.42 8.08 -2.11
CA GLN A 58 6.32 8.35 -3.24
C GLN A 58 7.17 7.14 -3.65
N ASP A 59 7.27 6.13 -2.78
CA ASP A 59 8.10 4.94 -2.99
C ASP A 59 7.38 3.84 -3.78
N VAL A 60 6.10 4.02 -4.08
CA VAL A 60 5.23 3.03 -4.73
C VAL A 60 4.28 3.70 -5.70
N SER A 61 3.61 2.89 -6.54
CA SER A 61 2.64 3.43 -7.48
C SER A 61 1.38 3.95 -6.76
N PRO A 62 0.72 5.01 -7.26
CA PRO A 62 -0.53 5.51 -6.70
C PRO A 62 -1.63 4.44 -6.62
N GLU A 63 -1.66 3.53 -7.59
CA GLU A 63 -2.63 2.42 -7.65
C GLU A 63 -2.44 1.43 -6.50
N LEU A 64 -1.18 1.16 -6.10
CA LEU A 64 -0.92 0.32 -4.93
C LEU A 64 -1.37 1.01 -3.64
N VAL A 65 -1.16 2.32 -3.52
CA VAL A 65 -1.66 3.10 -2.37
C VAL A 65 -3.18 3.05 -2.29
N GLU A 66 -3.87 3.24 -3.41
CA GLU A 66 -5.33 3.17 -3.49
C GLU A 66 -5.85 1.76 -3.13
N LEU A 67 -5.23 0.71 -3.67
CA LEU A 67 -5.57 -0.68 -3.35
C LEU A 67 -5.43 -0.96 -1.84
N LEU A 68 -4.31 -0.55 -1.24
CA LEU A 68 -4.06 -0.79 0.19
C LEU A 68 -5.01 0.00 1.08
N SER A 69 -5.33 1.24 0.69
CA SER A 69 -6.36 2.05 1.36
C SER A 69 -7.72 1.37 1.27
N PHE A 70 -8.12 0.86 0.11
CA PHE A 70 -9.36 0.12 -0.04
C PHE A 70 -9.40 -1.10 0.88
N ILE A 71 -8.36 -1.94 0.87
CA ILE A 71 -8.27 -3.15 1.70
C ILE A 71 -8.43 -2.83 3.19
N GLU A 72 -7.77 -1.79 3.69
CA GLU A 72 -7.87 -1.36 5.10
C GLU A 72 -9.30 -0.98 5.51
N HIS A 73 -10.05 -0.35 4.60
CA HIS A 73 -11.35 0.24 4.89
C HIS A 73 -12.55 -0.60 4.39
N THR A 74 -12.31 -1.76 3.76
CA THR A 74 -13.39 -2.63 3.20
C THR A 74 -14.39 -3.16 4.22
N ASN A 75 -14.09 -3.12 5.53
CA ASN A 75 -15.06 -3.44 6.59
C ASN A 75 -16.05 -2.31 6.88
N GLN A 76 -15.93 -1.16 6.21
CA GLN A 76 -16.94 -0.11 6.24
C GLN A 76 -18.02 -0.49 5.22
N THR A 77 -19.16 -0.98 5.68
CA THR A 77 -20.38 -1.03 4.86
C THR A 77 -20.54 0.35 4.22
N PRO A 78 -20.65 0.46 2.88
CA PRO A 78 -21.06 1.71 2.28
C PRO A 78 -22.39 2.07 2.92
N ALA A 79 -22.42 3.12 3.74
CA ALA A 79 -23.66 3.69 4.20
C ALA A 79 -24.36 4.23 2.95
N ASP A 80 -25.26 3.41 2.41
CA ASP A 80 -26.23 3.65 1.34
C ASP A 80 -25.69 4.36 0.09
N GLY A 81 -25.73 3.62 -1.03
CA GLY A 81 -25.03 3.95 -2.26
C GLY A 81 -25.27 5.37 -2.78
N THR A 82 -24.17 6.08 -3.00
CA THR A 82 -24.05 6.98 -4.16
C THR A 82 -22.62 6.92 -4.66
N ALA A 83 -22.48 6.64 -5.96
CA ALA A 83 -21.24 6.82 -6.69
C ALA A 83 -20.77 8.27 -6.54
N GLN A 84 -19.56 8.49 -6.04
CA GLN A 84 -18.88 9.78 -6.19
C GLN A 84 -17.51 9.56 -6.84
N ARG A 85 -17.57 9.66 -8.17
CA ARG A 85 -16.59 10.26 -9.07
C ARG A 85 -15.23 10.58 -8.44
N SER A 86 -14.23 9.85 -8.91
CA SER A 86 -12.87 10.37 -9.08
C SER A 86 -12.93 11.76 -9.75
N GLY A 87 -12.23 12.71 -9.14
CA GLY A 87 -12.04 14.06 -9.67
C GLY A 87 -12.51 15.14 -8.70
N ASN A 88 -11.56 15.77 -8.01
CA ASN A 88 -11.45 17.24 -7.94
C ASN A 88 -10.15 17.66 -7.23
N PHE A 89 -9.12 17.86 -8.04
CA PHE A 89 -8.12 18.90 -7.83
C PHE A 89 -8.84 20.26 -7.79
N SER A 90 -8.82 20.97 -6.67
CA SER A 90 -8.87 22.44 -6.65
C SER A 90 -8.53 22.99 -5.27
N GLY A 91 -7.50 23.83 -5.22
CA GLY A 91 -7.11 24.57 -4.04
C GLY A 91 -7.97 25.80 -3.76
N ARG A 92 -7.48 26.56 -2.78
CA ARG A 92 -7.88 27.89 -2.29
C ARG A 92 -8.93 27.92 -1.18
N TYR A 93 -8.39 27.90 0.03
CA TYR A 93 -8.87 28.67 1.17
C TYR A 93 -9.34 30.07 0.77
N HIS A 94 -10.60 30.40 1.06
CA HIS A 94 -10.99 31.69 1.64
C HIS A 94 -12.34 31.54 2.37
N ARG A 95 -12.30 31.77 3.69
CA ARG A 95 -13.45 31.84 4.59
C ARG A 95 -14.05 33.24 4.51
N SER A 96 -15.33 33.37 4.20
CA SER A 96 -16.13 34.58 4.48
C SER A 96 -17.33 34.22 5.37
N SER A 97 -17.57 35.05 6.38
CA SER A 97 -18.54 34.88 7.48
C SER A 97 -20.00 34.99 7.04
N PRO A 98 -20.98 34.41 7.77
CA PRO A 98 -22.38 34.47 7.39
C PRO A 98 -23.06 35.79 7.81
N VAL A 99 -23.89 36.33 6.92
CA VAL A 99 -24.83 37.44 7.20
C VAL A 99 -26.09 36.89 7.87
N LYS A 100 -26.48 37.47 9.02
CA LYS A 100 -27.77 37.22 9.70
C LYS A 100 -28.93 37.73 8.84
N LYS A 101 -29.97 36.92 8.63
CA LYS A 101 -31.29 37.40 8.16
C LYS A 101 -32.29 37.41 9.32
N SER A 102 -32.89 38.56 9.54
CA SER A 102 -34.02 38.81 10.43
C SER A 102 -35.31 38.26 9.83
N GLY A 103 -36.14 37.68 10.67
CA GLY A 103 -37.55 37.34 10.46
C GLY A 103 -38.21 37.22 11.81
#